data_AF-A0A952IC88-F1
#
_entry.id   AF-A0A952IC88-F1
#
_cell.length_a   1.000
_cell.length_b   1.000
_cell.length_c   1.000
_cell.angle_alpha   90.00
_cell.angle_beta   90.00
_cell.angle_gamma   90.00
#
_symmetry.space_group_name_H-M   'P 1'
#
loop_
_entity.id
_entity.type
_entity.pdbx_description
1 polymer ?
#
loop_
_entity_poly.entity_id
_entity_poly.type
_entity_poly.pdbx_seq_one_letter_code
_entity_poly.pdbx_strand_id
1 'polypeptide(L)' 'MGNIRTITFDGIVVGGGGAGMRAALQMAQSGYKTAVITKVFPTRSHTVSAQGGITCAIASSDPNDDW' A
#
# COMPACT_ATOMS: atom_id res chain seq x y z
N MET A 1 27.60 -22.27 -0.34
CA MET A 1 26.51 -21.27 -0.30
C MET A 1 26.55 -20.50 -1.61
N GLY A 2 25.48 -20.57 -2.41
CA GLY A 2 25.42 -19.86 -3.70
C GLY A 2 25.61 -18.35 -3.51
N ASN A 3 26.21 -17.68 -4.49
CA ASN A 3 26.46 -16.24 -4.46
C ASN A 3 25.11 -15.51 -4.53
N ILE A 4 24.54 -15.14 -3.37
CA ILE A 4 23.24 -14.45 -3.30
C ILE A 4 23.45 -13.00 -3.69
N ARG A 5 22.74 -12.55 -4.72
CA ARG A 5 22.76 -11.15 -5.15
C ARG A 5 22.14 -10.27 -4.06
N THR A 6 22.90 -9.29 -3.59
CA THR A 6 22.44 -8.26 -2.65
C THR A 6 22.13 -6.95 -3.37
N ILE A 7 21.03 -6.30 -3.00
CA ILE A 7 20.62 -4.98 -3.52
C ILE A 7 20.17 -4.13 -2.33
N THR A 8 20.63 -2.87 -2.27
CA THR A 8 20.36 -1.96 -1.15
C THR A 8 19.36 -0.86 -1.52
N PHE A 9 18.48 -0.54 -0.57
CA PHE A 9 17.44 0.48 -0.63
C PHE A 9 17.40 1.23 0.71
N ASP A 10 16.88 2.45 0.73
CA ASP A 10 16.71 3.23 1.96
C ASP A 10 15.54 2.69 2.79
N GLY A 11 14.57 2.05 2.11
CA GLY A 11 13.46 1.37 2.77
C GLY A 11 12.84 0.28 1.90
N ILE A 12 12.34 -0.76 2.57
CA ILE A 12 11.72 -1.93 1.94
C ILE A 12 10.33 -2.12 2.55
N VAL A 13 9.30 -2.09 1.69
CA VAL A 13 7.93 -2.43 2.05
C VAL A 13 7.64 -3.87 1.62
N VAL A 14 7.18 -4.70 2.54
CA VAL A 14 6.79 -6.09 2.26
C VAL A 14 5.26 -6.18 2.25
N GLY A 15 4.68 -6.36 1.06
CA GLY A 15 3.25 -6.43 0.82
C GLY A 15 2.75 -5.32 -0.11
N GLY A 16 2.17 -5.70 -1.26
CA GLY A 16 1.62 -4.78 -2.27
C GLY A 16 0.13 -4.47 -2.10
N GLY A 17 -0.40 -4.52 -0.87
CA GLY A 17 -1.79 -4.14 -0.57
C GLY A 17 -1.96 -2.63 -0.39
N GLY A 18 -3.18 -2.18 -0.06
CA GLY A 18 -3.48 -0.73 0.06
C GLY A 18 -2.54 0.02 0.99
N ALA A 19 -2.28 -0.53 2.19
CA ALA A 19 -1.35 0.07 3.15
C ALA A 19 0.10 0.13 2.63
N GLY A 20 0.59 -0.97 2.06
CA GLY A 20 1.97 -1.05 1.56
C GLY A 20 2.21 -0.13 0.38
N MET A 21 1.27 -0.06 -0.57
CA MET A 21 1.37 0.87 -1.70
C MET A 21 1.29 2.34 -1.25
N ARG A 22 0.44 2.68 -0.27
CA ARG A 22 0.36 4.04 0.28
C ARG A 22 1.64 4.46 0.98
N ALA A 23 2.24 3.56 1.78
CA ALA A 23 3.52 3.80 2.45
C ALA A 23 4.66 3.95 1.43
N ALA A 24 4.77 3.03 0.47
CA ALA A 24 5.81 3.04 -0.55
C ALA A 24 5.76 4.32 -1.41
N LEU A 25 4.55 4.78 -1.77
CA LEU A 25 4.37 6.06 -2.47
C LEU A 25 4.91 7.23 -1.66
N GLN A 26 4.56 7.31 -0.36
CA GLN A 26 5.03 8.40 0.50
C GLN A 26 6.55 8.41 0.63
N MET A 27 7.16 7.24 0.80
CA MET A 27 8.62 7.11 0.91
C MET A 27 9.31 7.55 -0.38
N ALA A 28 8.82 7.09 -1.53
CA ALA A 28 9.37 7.49 -2.83
C ALA A 28 9.21 9.01 -3.07
N GLN A 29 8.06 9.60 -2.74
CA GLN A 29 7.84 11.04 -2.84
C GLN A 29 8.72 11.86 -1.90
N SER A 30 9.14 11.28 -0.76
CA SER A 30 10.07 11.91 0.19
C SER A 30 11.53 11.76 -0.22
N GLY A 31 11.82 11.19 -1.39
CA GLY A 31 13.18 11.04 -1.93
C GLY A 31 13.89 9.75 -1.53
N TYR A 32 13.24 8.84 -0.81
CA TYR A 32 13.85 7.57 -0.42
C TYR A 32 13.82 6.55 -1.55
N LYS A 33 14.96 5.92 -1.82
CA LYS A 33 15.07 4.77 -2.72
C LYS A 33 14.32 3.59 -2.09
N THR A 34 13.09 3.38 -2.53
CA THR A 34 12.14 2.45 -1.91
C THR A 34 11.94 1.21 -2.77
N ALA A 35 11.95 0.02 -2.15
CA ALA A 35 11.55 -1.23 -2.78
C ALA A 35 10.21 -1.72 -2.24
N VAL A 36 9.35 -2.27 -3.10
CA VAL A 36 8.15 -3.00 -2.70
C VAL A 36 8.31 -4.45 -3.11
N ILE A 37 8.24 -5.36 -2.14
CA ILE A 37 8.28 -6.81 -2.38
C ILE A 37 6.89 -7.36 -2.12
N THR A 38 6.30 -8.01 -3.12
CA THR A 38 4.96 -8.58 -3.02
C THR A 38 4.89 -9.93 -3.70
N LYS A 39 4.17 -10.88 -3.09
CA LYS A 39 3.96 -12.23 -3.62
C LYS A 39 3.08 -12.24 -4.88
N VAL A 40 2.15 -11.29 -4.97
CA VAL A 40 1.19 -11.16 -6.06
C VAL A 40 1.25 -9.76 -6.64
N PHE A 41 0.79 -9.60 -7.88
CA PHE A 41 0.64 -8.28 -8.50
C PHE A 41 -0.26 -7.39 -7.60
N PRO A 42 0.06 -6.09 -7.39
CA PRO A 42 -0.57 -5.27 -6.34
C PRO A 42 -2.11 -5.26 -6.34
N THR A 43 -2.73 -5.21 -7.53
CA THR A 43 -4.20 -5.22 -7.66
C THR A 43 -4.85 -6.59 -7.39
N ARG A 44 -4.05 -7.63 -7.12
CA ARG A 44 -4.50 -8.95 -6.62
C ARG A 44 -4.29 -9.12 -5.12
N SER A 45 -3.93 -8.06 -4.39
CA SER A 45 -3.93 -8.06 -2.93
C SER A 45 -5.35 -8.19 -2.39
N HIS A 46 -5.52 -8.73 -1.18
CA HIS A 46 -6.86 -8.92 -0.58
C HIS A 46 -7.61 -7.60 -0.32
N THR A 47 -6.91 -6.46 -0.34
CA THR A 47 -7.55 -5.13 -0.36
C THR A 47 -8.53 -4.97 -1.52
N VAL A 48 -8.31 -5.66 -2.65
CA VAL A 48 -9.22 -5.64 -3.82
C VAL A 48 -10.62 -6.17 -3.50
N SER A 49 -10.76 -6.97 -2.44
CA SER A 49 -12.03 -7.62 -2.07
C SER A 49 -12.92 -6.76 -1.18
N ALA A 50 -12.51 -5.54 -0.81
CA ALA A 50 -13.34 -4.63 -0.02
C ALA A 50 -14.60 -4.20 -0.79
N GLN A 51 -15.76 -4.23 -0.15
CA GLN A 51 -17.07 -3.94 -0.77
C GLN A 51 -17.88 -2.82 -0.12
N GLY A 52 -17.74 -2.65 1.21
CA GLY A 52 -18.34 -1.52 1.93
C GLY A 52 -17.62 -0.24 1.55
N GLY A 53 -16.75 0.25 2.43
CA GLY A 53 -15.94 1.44 2.14
C GLY A 53 -15.00 1.79 3.28
N ILE A 54 -14.70 3.07 3.46
CA ILE A 54 -13.79 3.59 4.49
C ILE A 54 -14.51 4.61 5.35
N THR A 55 -14.57 4.36 6.66
CA THR A 55 -15.18 5.30 7.62
C THR A 55 -14.29 6.52 7.78
N CYS A 56 -14.87 7.72 7.67
CA CYS A 56 -14.17 8.98 7.88
C CYS A 56 -15.16 10.05 8.34
N ALA A 57 -14.78 10.86 9.33
CA ALA A 57 -15.56 12.01 9.80
C ALA A 57 -15.41 13.20 8.82
N ILE A 58 -15.91 13.04 7.59
CA ILE A 58 -15.83 14.06 6.54
C ILE A 58 -16.90 15.16 6.66
N ALA A 59 -17.87 15.01 7.57
CA ALA A 59 -19.06 15.85 7.68
C ALA A 59 -19.81 15.93 6.33
N SER A 60 -20.03 14.77 5.72
CA SER A 60 -20.83 14.62 4.51
C SER A 60 -22.19 15.28 4.70
N SER A 61 -22.59 16.14 3.76
CA SER A 61 -23.93 16.72 3.74
C SER A 61 -24.96 15.77 3.11
N ASP A 62 -24.62 14.50 2.86
CA ASP A 62 -25.54 13.54 2.26
C ASP A 62 -26.67 13.23 3.27
N PRO A 63 -27.92 13.66 2.99
CA PRO A 63 -29.04 13.42 3.89
C PRO A 63 -29.41 11.93 4.01
N ASN A 64 -28.81 11.05 3.19
CA ASN A 64 -29.04 9.60 3.21
C ASN A 64 -27.81 8.81 3.65
N ASP A 65 -26.83 9.43 4.31
CA ASP A 65 -25.69 8.71 4.88
C ASP A 65 -26.17 7.81 6.05
N ASP A 66 -26.31 6.52 5.78
CA ASP A 66 -26.82 5.49 6.70
C ASP A 66 -25.76 4.45 7.10
N TRP A 67 -24.49 4.75 6.82
CA TRP A 67 -23.35 3.88 7.10
C TRP A 67 -22.95 3.82 8.58
#